data_AF-A0A5B8XW47-F1
#
_entry.id   AF-A0A5B8XW47-F1
#
_cell.length_a   1.000
_cell.length_b   1.000
_cell.length_c   1.000
_cell.angle_alpha   90.00
_cell.angle_beta   90.00
_cell.angle_gamma   90.00
#
_symmetry.space_group_name_H-M   'P 1'
#
loop_
_entity.id
_entity.type
_entity.pdbx_description
1 polymer ?
#
loop_
_entity_poly.entity_id
_entity_poly.type
_entity_poly.pdbx_seq_one_letter_code
_entity_poly.pdbx_strand_id
1 'polypeptide(L)'
;MSSENEPLNILSVEFYPEVGGDAPSPLVGPGTYMIGSTPADQNYETCQTCVTIFEQCSQETGCAKVYFAEAGQIEFTGYDEENRAVIGEVSGLQLREVTIDENTFRSTPVANGGTWCVDSLAFDTTPECTTNDECTDEAKPFCSDSLTCVECLGILDCGSDLPLCVEGACTAIETCTGDVDEPNNHPTTATAYTLGTDVTGGMCSGTTTGDVDWYSFTLATDQTVSATLAWEGNHDIDFYVFGADAVPITGSQEANPPSGESFVELLPAGDYYFIVTPFETLDDDGAAAITYTLRADATDPCTDNASCTGDAGICDVATGLCVGCLQDSDCDATNPVCIGSGAAAACGIVDSCVDDDANEHGDDGALGANTLTVATEVSAKICTDEDALEADWYTFTLDADATVTVTATWTDPDTDIDFRVYEADIEAGSVASGSSTDNPEVAAGVALTAGVHFIKVRAYESPGTVDYTINVTID
;
A
#
# COMPACT_ATOMS: atom_id res chain seq x y z
N MET A 1 0.62 -18.99 -19.53
CA MET A 1 1.17 -20.29 -19.97
C MET A 1 2.30 -20.64 -19.01
N SER A 2 2.18 -21.75 -18.28
CA SER A 2 3.17 -22.17 -17.27
C SER A 2 4.49 -22.65 -17.90
N SER A 3 5.56 -22.57 -17.12
CA SER A 3 6.99 -22.68 -17.46
C SER A 3 7.48 -24.06 -17.94
N GLU A 4 6.63 -25.08 -18.08
CA GLU A 4 7.11 -26.46 -18.26
C GLU A 4 7.65 -26.82 -19.67
N ASN A 5 7.66 -25.90 -20.63
CA ASN A 5 8.18 -26.17 -21.99
C ASN A 5 9.07 -25.06 -22.57
N GLU A 6 9.85 -24.37 -21.74
CA GLU A 6 10.89 -23.48 -22.28
C GLU A 6 12.05 -24.28 -22.92
N PRO A 7 12.57 -23.83 -24.08
CA PRO A 7 12.25 -22.58 -24.76
C PRO A 7 11.02 -22.67 -25.68
N LEU A 8 10.15 -21.66 -25.63
CA LEU A 8 8.89 -21.58 -26.41
C LEU A 8 9.06 -20.69 -27.65
N ASN A 9 8.31 -20.98 -28.71
CA ASN A 9 8.14 -20.08 -29.85
C ASN A 9 6.75 -19.46 -29.79
N ILE A 10 6.67 -18.13 -29.87
CA ILE A 10 5.44 -17.37 -29.67
C ILE A 10 5.12 -16.61 -30.97
N LEU A 11 3.97 -16.88 -31.58
CA LEU A 11 3.40 -15.98 -32.58
C LEU A 11 2.56 -14.93 -31.86
N SER A 12 2.92 -13.66 -32.03
CA SER A 12 2.15 -12.52 -31.52
C SER A 12 1.48 -11.79 -32.69
N VAL A 13 0.23 -11.39 -32.46
CA VAL A 13 -0.56 -10.55 -33.37
C VAL A 13 -1.06 -9.37 -32.56
N GLU A 14 -0.54 -8.18 -32.86
CA GLU A 14 -0.76 -6.97 -32.08
C GLU A 14 -1.51 -5.93 -32.94
N PHE A 15 -2.48 -5.26 -32.33
CA PHE A 15 -3.26 -4.18 -32.96
C PHE A 15 -3.06 -2.89 -32.18
N TYR A 16 -2.55 -1.88 -32.86
CA TYR A 16 -2.30 -0.59 -32.26
C TYR A 16 -3.23 0.47 -32.87
N PRO A 17 -4.14 1.06 -32.08
CA PRO A 17 -4.99 2.14 -32.57
C PRO A 17 -4.24 3.45 -32.82
N GLU A 18 -3.12 3.70 -32.10
CA GLU A 18 -2.60 5.07 -31.95
C GLU A 18 -1.22 5.34 -32.58
N VAL A 19 -0.74 4.49 -33.47
CA VAL A 19 0.60 4.70 -34.09
C VAL A 19 0.53 5.87 -35.10
N GLY A 20 0.63 7.10 -34.60
CA GLY A 20 0.66 8.35 -35.38
C GLY A 20 -0.51 9.34 -35.17
N GLY A 21 -1.35 9.21 -34.15
CA GLY A 21 -2.45 10.16 -33.82
C GLY A 21 -3.81 9.48 -33.62
N ASP A 22 -4.92 10.25 -33.70
CA ASP A 22 -6.33 9.82 -33.52
C ASP A 22 -6.86 8.85 -34.62
N ALA A 23 -6.01 7.95 -35.14
CA ALA A 23 -6.45 6.96 -36.10
C ALA A 23 -7.37 5.94 -35.39
N PRO A 24 -8.49 5.53 -36.01
CA PRO A 24 -9.30 4.45 -35.46
C PRO A 24 -8.52 3.13 -35.48
N SER A 25 -8.82 2.24 -34.53
CA SER A 25 -8.27 0.86 -34.51
C SER A 25 -8.38 0.22 -35.89
N PRO A 26 -7.31 -0.45 -36.38
CA PRO A 26 -7.38 -1.17 -37.64
C PRO A 26 -8.41 -2.31 -37.59
N LEU A 27 -8.69 -2.86 -36.41
CA LEU A 27 -9.64 -3.95 -36.22
C LEU A 27 -11.07 -3.40 -36.11
N VAL A 28 -11.80 -3.44 -37.22
CA VAL A 28 -13.19 -2.93 -37.32
C VAL A 28 -14.25 -4.06 -37.33
N GLY A 29 -13.82 -5.28 -37.00
CA GLY A 29 -14.64 -6.50 -36.99
C GLY A 29 -14.12 -7.60 -37.91
N PRO A 30 -14.92 -8.66 -38.16
CA PRO A 30 -14.55 -9.77 -39.04
C PRO A 30 -14.17 -9.30 -40.46
N GLY A 31 -13.13 -9.88 -41.03
CA GLY A 31 -12.60 -9.49 -42.34
C GLY A 31 -11.17 -9.97 -42.60
N THR A 32 -10.65 -9.66 -43.79
CA THR A 32 -9.27 -9.97 -44.18
C THR A 32 -8.41 -8.71 -44.11
N TYR A 33 -7.30 -8.80 -43.40
CA TYR A 33 -6.34 -7.73 -43.15
C TYR A 33 -4.99 -8.12 -43.75
N MET A 34 -4.49 -7.32 -44.69
CA MET A 34 -3.24 -7.61 -45.39
C MET A 34 -2.05 -7.14 -44.55
N ILE A 35 -1.05 -8.00 -44.39
CA ILE A 35 0.19 -7.69 -43.66
C ILE A 35 1.27 -7.23 -44.64
N GLY A 36 2.04 -6.20 -44.27
CA GLY A 36 3.15 -5.68 -45.07
C GLY A 36 2.70 -4.98 -46.37
N SER A 37 1.43 -4.58 -46.46
CA SER A 37 0.84 -4.00 -47.68
C SER A 37 1.39 -2.62 -48.01
N THR A 38 1.82 -1.89 -46.98
CA THR A 38 2.49 -0.60 -47.08
C THR A 38 3.88 -0.65 -46.44
N PRO A 39 4.78 0.30 -46.78
CA PRO A 39 6.07 0.40 -46.08
C PRO A 39 5.94 0.66 -44.57
N ALA A 40 4.83 1.25 -44.11
CA ALA A 40 4.58 1.47 -42.68
C ALA A 40 4.25 0.16 -41.95
N ASP A 41 3.58 -0.78 -42.64
CA ASP A 41 3.27 -2.11 -42.10
C ASP A 41 4.51 -3.02 -42.00
N GLN A 42 5.65 -2.59 -42.56
CA GLN A 42 6.91 -3.35 -42.58
C GLN A 42 7.90 -2.87 -41.50
N ASN A 43 7.45 -2.03 -40.56
CA ASN A 43 8.23 -1.61 -39.40
C ASN A 43 7.41 -1.68 -38.12
N TYR A 44 7.96 -2.25 -37.06
CA TYR A 44 7.29 -2.37 -35.76
C TYR A 44 6.88 -1.01 -35.17
N GLU A 45 7.67 0.05 -35.40
CA GLU A 45 7.39 1.42 -34.95
C GLU A 45 6.12 2.01 -35.59
N THR A 46 5.71 1.52 -36.76
CA THR A 46 4.65 2.14 -37.57
C THR A 46 3.52 1.21 -37.98
N CYS A 47 3.59 -0.08 -37.63
CA CYS A 47 2.56 -1.04 -37.99
C CYS A 47 1.32 -0.85 -37.12
N GLN A 48 0.15 -0.89 -37.76
CA GLN A 48 -1.13 -0.91 -37.04
C GLN A 48 -1.56 -2.34 -36.72
N THR A 49 -1.23 -3.28 -37.61
CA THR A 49 -1.40 -4.73 -37.38
C THR A 49 -0.04 -5.38 -37.53
N CYS A 50 0.57 -5.68 -36.38
CA CYS A 50 1.92 -6.18 -36.29
C CYS A 50 1.87 -7.68 -36.07
N VAL A 51 2.65 -8.45 -36.83
CA VAL A 51 2.77 -9.90 -36.62
C VAL A 51 4.24 -10.23 -36.40
N THR A 52 4.53 -10.79 -35.23
CA THR A 52 5.88 -11.18 -34.82
C THR A 52 5.92 -12.64 -34.43
N ILE A 53 7.07 -13.29 -34.67
CA ILE A 53 7.40 -14.57 -34.06
C ILE A 53 8.62 -14.34 -33.16
N PHE A 54 8.45 -14.65 -31.89
CA PHE A 54 9.55 -14.71 -30.94
C PHE A 54 10.03 -16.16 -30.86
N GLU A 55 11.31 -16.39 -31.12
CA GLU A 55 11.92 -17.73 -31.10
C GLU A 55 12.72 -17.92 -29.83
N GLN A 56 12.57 -19.10 -29.23
CA GLN A 56 13.28 -19.55 -28.03
C GLN A 56 13.16 -18.58 -26.85
N CYS A 57 11.93 -18.23 -26.48
CA CYS A 57 11.65 -17.43 -25.30
C CYS A 57 11.83 -18.23 -24.02
N SER A 58 12.53 -17.63 -23.05
CA SER A 58 12.53 -18.04 -21.65
C SER A 58 12.32 -16.84 -20.72
N GLN A 59 11.82 -17.09 -19.51
CA GLN A 59 11.71 -16.04 -18.49
C GLN A 59 13.08 -15.45 -18.13
N GLU A 60 14.12 -16.28 -18.06
CA GLU A 60 15.46 -15.85 -17.64
C GLU A 60 16.22 -15.03 -18.69
N THR A 61 16.04 -15.35 -19.98
CA THR A 61 16.90 -14.80 -21.06
C THR A 61 16.15 -13.99 -22.09
N GLY A 62 14.82 -13.87 -21.96
CA GLY A 62 13.97 -13.32 -23.01
C GLY A 62 13.96 -14.23 -24.23
N CYS A 63 13.70 -13.66 -25.40
CA CYS A 63 13.62 -14.42 -26.66
C CYS A 63 14.92 -14.27 -27.46
N ALA A 64 15.47 -15.40 -27.92
CA ALA A 64 16.74 -15.42 -28.64
C ALA A 64 16.66 -14.68 -29.99
N LYS A 65 15.52 -14.72 -30.67
CA LYS A 65 15.29 -13.99 -31.92
C LYS A 65 13.88 -13.45 -32.04
N VAL A 66 13.75 -12.39 -32.83
CA VAL A 66 12.46 -11.81 -33.21
C VAL A 66 12.37 -11.81 -34.73
N TYR A 67 11.26 -12.32 -35.26
CA TYR A 67 10.91 -12.28 -36.66
C TYR A 67 9.70 -11.36 -36.83
N PHE A 68 9.74 -10.44 -37.80
CA PHE A 68 8.64 -9.53 -38.09
C PHE A 68 8.10 -9.80 -39.50
N ALA A 69 6.78 -9.80 -39.66
CA ALA A 69 6.12 -10.10 -40.91
C ALA A 69 6.27 -8.97 -41.94
N GLU A 70 6.78 -9.31 -43.13
CA GLU A 70 6.92 -8.39 -44.28
C GLU A 70 5.80 -8.58 -45.31
N ALA A 71 5.07 -9.70 -45.26
CA ALA A 71 3.94 -9.99 -46.12
C ALA A 71 3.01 -11.04 -45.49
N GLY A 72 1.77 -11.11 -45.98
CA GLY A 72 0.79 -12.16 -45.66
C GLY A 72 -0.60 -11.58 -45.45
N GLN A 73 -1.47 -12.34 -44.79
CA GLN A 73 -2.79 -11.85 -44.39
C GLN A 73 -3.25 -12.49 -43.07
N ILE A 74 -4.17 -11.80 -42.40
CA ILE A 74 -4.94 -12.32 -41.27
C ILE A 74 -6.42 -12.28 -41.66
N GLU A 75 -7.13 -13.37 -41.49
CA GLU A 75 -8.59 -13.43 -41.65
C GLU A 75 -9.23 -13.58 -40.27
N PHE A 76 -9.94 -12.56 -39.80
CA PHE A 76 -10.79 -12.69 -38.60
C PHE A 76 -12.17 -13.16 -39.00
N THR A 77 -12.58 -14.25 -38.38
CA THR A 77 -13.91 -14.85 -38.53
C THR A 77 -14.82 -14.50 -37.35
N GLY A 78 -14.26 -14.14 -36.20
CA GLY A 78 -14.97 -13.67 -35.01
C GLY A 78 -14.19 -12.56 -34.29
N TYR A 79 -14.91 -11.55 -33.81
CA TYR A 79 -14.39 -10.50 -32.94
C TYR A 79 -15.46 -10.19 -31.90
N ASP A 80 -15.11 -10.35 -30.63
CA ASP A 80 -15.93 -10.00 -29.48
C ASP A 80 -15.12 -9.08 -28.57
N GLU A 81 -15.41 -7.79 -28.66
CA GLU A 81 -14.72 -6.76 -27.88
C GLU A 81 -15.01 -6.89 -26.38
N GLU A 82 -16.23 -7.30 -26.01
CA GLU A 82 -16.66 -7.45 -24.62
C GLU A 82 -15.86 -8.58 -23.95
N ASN A 83 -15.69 -9.69 -24.67
CA ASN A 83 -14.99 -10.88 -24.15
C ASN A 83 -13.51 -10.96 -24.56
N ARG A 84 -12.98 -9.91 -25.20
CA ARG A 84 -11.61 -9.84 -25.73
C ARG A 84 -11.24 -11.04 -26.61
N ALA A 85 -12.23 -11.63 -27.29
CA ALA A 85 -12.07 -12.83 -28.11
C ALA A 85 -11.84 -12.47 -29.57
N VAL A 86 -10.87 -13.13 -30.18
CA VAL A 86 -10.56 -13.00 -31.60
C VAL A 86 -10.37 -14.41 -32.18
N ILE A 87 -11.12 -14.72 -33.22
CA ILE A 87 -11.05 -15.99 -33.93
C ILE A 87 -10.60 -15.71 -35.35
N GLY A 88 -9.57 -16.39 -35.82
CA GLY A 88 -9.07 -16.16 -37.16
C GLY A 88 -7.99 -17.12 -37.62
N GLU A 89 -7.40 -16.77 -38.75
CA GLU A 89 -6.30 -17.51 -39.36
C GLU A 89 -5.29 -16.53 -39.95
N VAL A 90 -4.01 -16.70 -39.61
CA VAL A 90 -2.92 -16.07 -40.36
C VAL A 90 -2.53 -16.99 -41.50
N SER A 91 -2.31 -16.45 -42.69
CA SER A 91 -1.90 -17.27 -43.85
C SER A 91 -0.92 -16.53 -44.77
N GLY A 92 -0.07 -17.32 -45.42
CA GLY A 92 0.96 -16.84 -46.33
C GLY A 92 1.93 -15.84 -45.69
N LEU A 93 2.18 -15.92 -44.37
CA LEU A 93 3.09 -15.00 -43.70
C LEU A 93 4.52 -15.24 -44.18
N GLN A 94 5.22 -14.16 -44.49
CA GLN A 94 6.66 -14.15 -44.74
C GLN A 94 7.29 -13.21 -43.72
N LEU A 95 8.09 -13.76 -42.82
CA LEU A 95 8.74 -13.01 -41.75
C LEU A 95 10.26 -13.01 -41.94
N ARG A 96 10.89 -11.93 -41.48
CA ARG A 96 12.34 -11.77 -41.46
C ARG A 96 12.82 -11.45 -40.05
N GLU A 97 13.99 -11.97 -39.70
CA GLU A 97 14.64 -11.64 -38.43
C GLU A 97 14.96 -10.14 -38.33
N VAL A 98 14.57 -9.53 -37.22
CA VAL A 98 14.76 -8.12 -36.90
C VAL A 98 15.27 -7.95 -35.47
N THR A 99 15.95 -6.84 -35.20
CA THR A 99 16.09 -6.28 -33.84
C THR A 99 15.04 -5.18 -33.66
N ILE A 100 14.42 -5.08 -32.48
CA ILE A 100 13.51 -3.98 -32.13
C ILE A 100 14.21 -3.11 -31.08
N ASP A 101 14.31 -1.81 -31.35
CA ASP A 101 14.83 -0.84 -30.39
C ASP A 101 13.76 -0.54 -29.33
N GLU A 102 14.07 -0.72 -28.05
CA GLU A 102 13.10 -0.62 -26.95
C GLU A 102 12.57 0.81 -26.70
N ASN A 103 13.28 1.84 -27.18
CA ASN A 103 12.93 3.24 -26.94
C ASN A 103 12.13 3.84 -28.10
N THR A 104 12.41 3.36 -29.32
CA THR A 104 11.80 3.88 -30.56
C THR A 104 10.85 2.89 -31.21
N PHE A 105 10.82 1.65 -30.74
CA PHE A 105 10.09 0.52 -31.32
C PHE A 105 10.49 0.21 -32.78
N ARG A 106 11.59 0.80 -33.26
CA ARG A 106 12.00 0.65 -34.66
C ARG A 106 12.60 -0.73 -34.91
N SER A 107 11.92 -1.52 -35.74
CA SER A 107 12.47 -2.80 -36.18
C SER A 107 13.53 -2.59 -37.27
N THR A 108 14.69 -3.23 -37.13
CA THR A 108 15.80 -3.21 -38.10
C THR A 108 16.13 -4.64 -38.53
N PRO A 109 16.11 -4.96 -39.84
CA PRO A 109 16.50 -6.28 -40.33
C PRO A 109 17.90 -6.69 -39.90
N VAL A 110 18.03 -7.90 -39.36
CA VAL A 110 19.35 -8.48 -39.03
C VAL A 110 20.07 -8.85 -40.32
N ALA A 111 21.32 -8.40 -40.47
CA ALA A 111 22.10 -8.70 -41.67
C ALA A 111 22.41 -10.20 -41.78
N ASN A 112 21.93 -10.84 -42.86
CA ASN A 112 21.92 -12.30 -43.02
C ASN A 112 21.09 -13.04 -41.95
N GLY A 113 20.14 -12.35 -41.33
CA GLY A 113 19.18 -12.96 -40.42
C GLY A 113 18.30 -14.00 -41.12
N GLY A 114 17.66 -14.84 -40.32
CA GLY A 114 16.76 -15.88 -40.78
C GLY A 114 15.49 -15.32 -41.43
N THR A 115 14.77 -16.23 -42.10
CA THR A 115 13.41 -15.98 -42.59
C THR A 115 12.50 -17.10 -42.09
N TRP A 116 11.24 -16.77 -41.83
CA TRP A 116 10.21 -17.74 -41.42
C TRP A 116 9.01 -17.62 -42.34
N CYS A 117 8.48 -18.73 -42.84
CA CYS A 117 7.23 -18.75 -43.61
C CYS A 117 6.16 -19.51 -42.83
N VAL A 118 4.96 -18.96 -42.73
CA VAL A 118 3.78 -19.64 -42.16
C VAL A 118 2.73 -19.76 -43.25
N ASP A 119 2.50 -20.98 -43.73
CA ASP A 119 1.52 -21.23 -44.79
C ASP A 119 0.11 -20.87 -44.31
N SER A 120 -0.26 -21.36 -43.13
CA SER A 120 -1.54 -21.12 -42.46
C SER A 120 -1.41 -21.50 -40.98
N LEU A 121 -1.99 -20.70 -40.08
CA LEU A 121 -2.17 -21.02 -38.67
C LEU A 121 -3.47 -20.38 -38.16
N ALA A 122 -4.42 -21.23 -37.79
CA ALA A 122 -5.64 -20.80 -37.11
C ALA A 122 -5.34 -20.46 -35.65
N PHE A 123 -6.02 -19.44 -35.13
CA PHE A 123 -6.00 -19.06 -33.72
C PHE A 123 -7.43 -18.76 -33.25
N ASP A 124 -7.65 -19.05 -31.97
CA ASP A 124 -8.90 -18.82 -31.28
C ASP A 124 -8.54 -18.34 -29.88
N THR A 125 -8.80 -17.07 -29.59
CA THR A 125 -8.57 -16.47 -28.27
C THR A 125 -9.87 -16.35 -27.49
N THR A 126 -10.91 -17.10 -27.87
CA THR A 126 -12.14 -17.16 -27.07
C THR A 126 -11.76 -17.61 -25.68
N PRO A 127 -12.06 -16.79 -24.65
CA PRO A 127 -11.77 -17.18 -23.29
C PRO A 127 -12.52 -18.47 -22.95
N GLU A 128 -11.95 -19.27 -22.05
CA GLU A 128 -12.66 -20.46 -21.56
C GLU A 128 -13.91 -20.05 -20.78
N CYS A 129 -13.85 -18.91 -20.10
CA CYS A 129 -14.93 -18.32 -19.32
C CYS A 129 -14.79 -16.80 -19.19
N THR A 130 -15.89 -16.15 -18.86
CA THR A 130 -16.03 -14.74 -18.48
C THR A 130 -16.75 -14.61 -17.14
N THR A 131 -17.43 -15.67 -16.73
CA THR A 131 -18.10 -15.81 -15.43
C THR A 131 -17.97 -17.26 -14.94
N ASN A 132 -18.12 -17.48 -13.62
CA ASN A 132 -18.07 -18.83 -13.03
C ASN A 132 -19.14 -19.78 -13.62
N ASP A 133 -20.29 -19.25 -14.06
CA ASP A 133 -21.38 -20.05 -14.63
C ASP A 133 -20.99 -20.75 -15.96
N GLU A 134 -19.96 -20.26 -16.64
CA GLU A 134 -19.44 -20.84 -17.88
C GLU A 134 -18.46 -22.00 -17.63
N CYS A 135 -17.94 -22.11 -16.40
CA CYS A 135 -17.05 -23.18 -15.97
C CYS A 135 -17.84 -24.44 -15.59
N THR A 136 -18.17 -25.26 -16.60
CA THR A 136 -19.01 -26.46 -16.43
C THR A 136 -18.29 -27.69 -15.88
N ASP A 137 -16.96 -27.65 -15.76
CA ASP A 137 -16.19 -28.71 -15.10
C ASP A 137 -16.27 -28.53 -13.59
N GLU A 138 -16.87 -29.50 -12.89
CA GLU A 138 -16.99 -29.47 -11.42
C GLU A 138 -15.63 -29.41 -10.71
N ALA A 139 -14.53 -29.84 -11.36
CA ALA A 139 -13.18 -29.72 -10.81
C ALA A 139 -12.60 -28.30 -10.94
N LYS A 140 -13.14 -27.46 -11.84
CA LYS A 140 -12.64 -26.12 -12.14
C LYS A 140 -13.78 -25.11 -12.23
N PRO A 141 -14.52 -24.85 -11.14
CA PRO A 141 -15.78 -24.12 -11.21
C PRO A 141 -15.62 -22.60 -11.24
N PHE A 142 -14.39 -22.08 -11.16
CA PHE A 142 -14.14 -20.64 -11.06
C PHE A 142 -13.51 -20.08 -12.33
N CYS A 143 -13.94 -18.88 -12.71
CA CYS A 143 -13.33 -18.13 -13.79
C CYS A 143 -12.28 -17.15 -13.25
N SER A 144 -11.02 -17.38 -13.58
CA SER A 144 -9.92 -16.49 -13.20
C SER A 144 -9.91 -15.19 -13.99
N ASP A 145 -9.14 -14.20 -13.52
CA ASP A 145 -8.89 -12.95 -14.26
C ASP A 145 -8.16 -13.17 -15.60
N SER A 146 -7.51 -14.33 -15.76
CA SER A 146 -6.93 -14.77 -17.03
C SER A 146 -7.97 -15.40 -17.98
N LEU A 147 -9.24 -15.38 -17.60
CA LEU A 147 -10.38 -15.90 -18.36
C LEU A 147 -10.27 -17.41 -18.68
N THR A 148 -9.64 -18.14 -17.76
CA THR A 148 -9.53 -19.60 -17.74
C THR A 148 -10.25 -20.19 -16.54
N CYS A 149 -10.85 -21.36 -16.72
CA CYS A 149 -11.48 -22.09 -15.63
C CYS A 149 -10.42 -22.75 -14.75
N VAL A 150 -10.48 -22.46 -13.45
CA VAL A 150 -9.50 -22.83 -12.43
C VAL A 150 -10.19 -23.54 -11.26
N GLU A 151 -9.42 -24.33 -10.52
CA GLU A 151 -9.91 -25.06 -9.35
C GLU A 151 -10.22 -24.11 -8.18
N CYS A 152 -9.55 -22.96 -8.12
CA CYS A 152 -9.65 -21.99 -7.04
C CYS A 152 -9.30 -20.57 -7.50
N LEU A 153 -9.86 -19.55 -6.85
CA LEU A 153 -9.45 -18.13 -6.94
C LEU A 153 -8.72 -17.68 -5.68
N GLY A 154 -9.01 -18.33 -4.55
CA GLY A 154 -8.31 -18.12 -3.28
C GLY A 154 -8.31 -19.39 -2.44
N ILE A 155 -7.69 -19.30 -1.26
CA ILE A 155 -7.48 -20.46 -0.37
C ILE A 155 -8.80 -21.15 0.03
N LEU A 156 -9.89 -20.40 0.18
CA LEU A 156 -11.19 -20.93 0.58
C LEU A 156 -11.89 -21.81 -0.46
N ASP A 157 -11.50 -21.68 -1.72
CA ASP A 157 -12.08 -22.48 -2.79
C ASP A 157 -11.54 -23.92 -2.76
N CYS A 158 -10.48 -24.14 -1.97
CA CYS A 158 -9.84 -25.42 -1.82
C CYS A 158 -10.38 -26.22 -0.63
N GLY A 159 -10.27 -27.55 -0.75
CA GLY A 159 -10.62 -28.48 0.31
C GLY A 159 -9.47 -28.68 1.30
N SER A 160 -9.77 -29.22 2.49
CA SER A 160 -8.77 -29.51 3.53
C SER A 160 -7.63 -30.45 3.08
N ASP A 161 -7.87 -31.28 2.05
CA ASP A 161 -6.86 -32.21 1.53
C ASP A 161 -5.84 -31.53 0.60
N LEU A 162 -6.20 -30.38 0.01
CA LEU A 162 -5.41 -29.60 -0.95
C LEU A 162 -5.56 -28.11 -0.64
N PRO A 163 -5.18 -27.64 0.55
CA PRO A 163 -5.70 -26.39 1.09
C PRO A 163 -5.18 -25.12 0.41
N LEU A 164 -4.13 -25.18 -0.41
CA LEU A 164 -3.50 -23.99 -0.97
C LEU A 164 -3.92 -23.78 -2.42
N CYS A 165 -4.30 -22.55 -2.78
CA CYS A 165 -4.54 -22.16 -4.17
C CYS A 165 -3.26 -21.58 -4.80
N VAL A 166 -2.60 -22.33 -5.69
CA VAL A 166 -1.40 -21.89 -6.41
C VAL A 166 -1.69 -21.86 -7.90
N GLU A 167 -1.60 -20.67 -8.51
CA GLU A 167 -1.84 -20.47 -9.95
C GLU A 167 -3.19 -21.06 -10.45
N GLY A 168 -4.22 -21.04 -9.58
CA GLY A 168 -5.55 -21.56 -9.90
C GLY A 168 -5.70 -23.09 -9.76
N ALA A 169 -4.76 -23.77 -9.12
CA ALA A 169 -4.87 -25.18 -8.76
C ALA A 169 -4.82 -25.36 -7.24
N CYS A 170 -5.63 -26.27 -6.70
CA CYS A 170 -5.56 -26.64 -5.30
C CYS A 170 -4.42 -27.63 -5.10
N THR A 171 -3.40 -27.25 -4.33
CA THR A 171 -2.23 -28.09 -4.04
C THR A 171 -2.22 -28.54 -2.59
N ALA A 172 -1.67 -29.74 -2.37
CA ALA A 172 -1.33 -30.19 -1.04
C ALA A 172 -0.22 -29.29 -0.51
N ILE A 173 -0.35 -28.86 0.74
CA ILE A 173 0.79 -28.36 1.50
C ILE A 173 1.55 -29.61 1.97
N GLU A 174 2.87 -29.60 1.82
CA GLU A 174 3.70 -30.64 2.41
C GLU A 174 3.56 -30.55 3.92
N THR A 175 2.73 -31.42 4.50
CA THR A 175 2.49 -31.48 5.95
C THR A 175 3.81 -31.84 6.62
N CYS A 176 4.53 -30.84 7.08
CA CYS A 176 5.47 -31.07 8.14
C CYS A 176 4.68 -31.22 9.43
N THR A 177 5.22 -31.92 10.42
CA THR A 177 4.62 -31.97 11.75
C THR A 177 5.22 -30.85 12.59
N GLY A 178 5.08 -29.61 12.11
CA GLY A 178 5.75 -28.42 12.65
C GLY A 178 5.46 -28.23 14.13
N ASP A 179 4.18 -28.41 14.50
CA ASP A 179 3.74 -28.40 15.89
C ASP A 179 2.69 -29.49 16.21
N VAL A 180 2.03 -29.36 17.37
CA VAL A 180 1.06 -30.33 17.91
C VAL A 180 -0.36 -30.15 17.38
N ASP A 181 -0.65 -29.00 16.77
CA ASP A 181 -1.98 -28.57 16.35
C ASP A 181 -2.22 -28.81 14.84
N GLU A 182 -1.20 -29.27 14.13
CA GLU A 182 -1.28 -29.71 12.74
C GLU A 182 -2.20 -30.93 12.50
N PRO A 183 -2.99 -30.97 11.40
CA PRO A 183 -3.02 -29.99 10.31
C PRO A 183 -3.92 -28.77 10.61
N ASN A 184 -3.38 -27.56 10.60
CA ASN A 184 -4.11 -26.29 10.73
C ASN A 184 -3.85 -25.35 9.54
N ASN A 185 -3.38 -25.91 8.43
CA ASN A 185 -3.03 -25.24 7.19
C ASN A 185 -4.20 -24.70 6.33
N HIS A 186 -5.42 -24.60 6.88
CA HIS A 186 -6.61 -24.14 6.17
C HIS A 186 -7.68 -23.58 7.13
N PRO A 187 -8.52 -22.60 6.73
CA PRO A 187 -9.61 -22.10 7.57
C PRO A 187 -10.56 -23.18 8.10
N THR A 188 -10.84 -24.22 7.30
CA THR A 188 -11.73 -25.33 7.73
C THR A 188 -11.07 -26.33 8.68
N THR A 189 -9.74 -26.31 8.78
CA THR A 189 -8.96 -27.11 9.72
C THR A 189 -8.32 -26.23 10.80
N ALA A 190 -8.70 -24.96 10.88
CA ALA A 190 -8.14 -24.00 11.81
C ALA A 190 -8.26 -24.48 13.27
N THR A 191 -7.18 -24.33 14.02
CA THR A 191 -7.14 -24.65 15.44
C THR A 191 -8.03 -23.71 16.22
N ALA A 192 -8.92 -24.23 17.05
CA ALA A 192 -9.81 -23.40 17.86
C ALA A 192 -9.00 -22.59 18.90
N TYR A 193 -9.04 -21.27 18.78
CA TYR A 193 -8.32 -20.33 19.62
C TYR A 193 -9.19 -19.82 20.76
N THR A 194 -8.63 -19.82 21.97
CA THR A 194 -9.30 -19.24 23.15
C THR A 194 -8.70 -17.88 23.43
N LEU A 195 -9.48 -16.81 23.22
CA LEU A 195 -9.09 -15.44 23.54
C LEU A 195 -8.64 -15.34 25.02
N GLY A 196 -7.56 -14.59 25.23
CA GLY A 196 -6.92 -14.41 26.53
C GLY A 196 -5.99 -15.55 26.95
N THR A 197 -5.59 -16.43 26.03
CA THR A 197 -4.59 -17.48 26.25
C THR A 197 -3.42 -17.35 25.27
N ASP A 198 -2.24 -17.78 25.68
CA ASP A 198 -1.08 -17.84 24.79
C ASP A 198 -1.10 -19.19 24.06
N VAL A 199 -0.89 -19.18 22.74
CA VAL A 199 -0.72 -20.39 21.94
C VAL A 199 0.70 -20.39 21.36
N THR A 200 1.39 -21.51 21.48
CA THR A 200 2.70 -21.71 20.87
C THR A 200 2.53 -22.58 19.63
N GLY A 201 2.78 -22.00 18.45
CA GLY A 201 2.77 -22.71 17.18
C GLY A 201 4.18 -22.85 16.60
N GLY A 202 4.30 -23.54 15.48
CA GLY A 202 5.57 -23.79 14.82
C GLY A 202 5.46 -23.98 13.32
N MET A 203 6.00 -23.04 12.54
CA MET A 203 6.04 -23.13 11.08
C MET A 203 7.29 -23.82 10.58
N CYS A 204 7.16 -24.71 9.61
CA CYS A 204 8.32 -25.35 9.01
C CYS A 204 9.05 -24.49 7.99
N SER A 205 10.37 -24.39 8.15
CA SER A 205 11.27 -23.86 7.13
C SER A 205 11.55 -24.89 6.03
N GLY A 206 11.72 -24.42 4.79
CA GLY A 206 12.24 -25.23 3.68
C GLY A 206 11.22 -25.89 2.76
N THR A 207 9.91 -25.66 2.92
CA THR A 207 8.91 -26.07 1.91
C THR A 207 8.68 -24.93 0.91
N THR A 208 8.60 -25.26 -0.37
CA THR A 208 8.37 -24.27 -1.44
C THR A 208 6.99 -23.61 -1.38
N THR A 209 6.07 -24.15 -0.57
CA THR A 209 4.70 -23.67 -0.43
C THR A 209 4.38 -23.04 0.92
N GLY A 210 5.38 -22.93 1.82
CA GLY A 210 5.20 -22.41 3.17
C GLY A 210 4.30 -23.30 4.04
N ASP A 211 4.55 -23.28 5.34
CA ASP A 211 3.62 -23.77 6.36
C ASP A 211 2.83 -22.56 6.85
N VAL A 212 1.51 -22.68 6.99
CA VAL A 212 0.63 -21.60 7.43
C VAL A 212 -0.26 -22.08 8.55
N ASP A 213 -0.40 -21.30 9.61
CA ASP A 213 -1.19 -21.71 10.76
C ASP A 213 -2.48 -20.92 10.86
N TRP A 214 -3.61 -21.60 10.69
CA TRP A 214 -4.92 -21.00 10.88
C TRP A 214 -5.46 -21.26 12.28
N TYR A 215 -6.01 -20.21 12.89
CA TYR A 215 -6.68 -20.25 14.17
C TYR A 215 -8.08 -19.67 14.04
N SER A 216 -9.09 -20.25 14.69
CA SER A 216 -10.47 -19.75 14.66
C SER A 216 -10.94 -19.25 16.02
N PHE A 217 -11.69 -18.15 16.07
CA PHE A 217 -12.32 -17.65 17.29
C PHE A 217 -13.68 -17.01 17.00
N THR A 218 -14.49 -16.82 18.04
CA THR A 218 -15.83 -16.22 17.93
C THR A 218 -15.98 -15.09 18.93
N LEU A 219 -16.53 -13.96 18.48
CA LEU A 219 -16.94 -12.84 19.31
C LEU A 219 -18.46 -12.87 19.51
N ALA A 220 -18.90 -12.86 20.76
CA ALA A 220 -20.34 -12.89 21.09
C ALA A 220 -21.03 -11.52 20.96
N THR A 221 -20.24 -10.45 21.03
CA THR A 221 -20.64 -9.05 20.90
C THR A 221 -19.55 -8.32 20.13
N ASP A 222 -19.81 -7.08 19.72
CA ASP A 222 -18.77 -6.20 19.19
C ASP A 222 -17.69 -6.02 20.28
N GLN A 223 -16.44 -6.28 19.93
CA GLN A 223 -15.31 -6.24 20.86
C GLN A 223 -14.07 -5.70 20.17
N THR A 224 -13.25 -4.97 20.92
CA THR A 224 -11.93 -4.58 20.47
C THR A 224 -10.97 -5.73 20.72
N VAL A 225 -10.41 -6.27 19.63
CA VAL A 225 -9.46 -7.37 19.63
C VAL A 225 -8.06 -6.82 19.48
N SER A 226 -7.19 -7.13 20.43
CA SER A 226 -5.75 -6.86 20.36
C SER A 226 -5.01 -8.17 20.26
N ALA A 227 -4.08 -8.30 19.33
CA ALA A 227 -3.26 -9.50 19.23
C ALA A 227 -1.78 -9.14 19.03
N THR A 228 -0.93 -10.02 19.55
CA THR A 228 0.52 -9.95 19.47
C THR A 228 1.06 -11.30 19.00
N LEU A 229 1.94 -11.27 18.02
CA LEU A 229 2.71 -12.42 17.56
C LEU A 229 4.18 -12.20 17.92
N ALA A 230 4.79 -13.15 18.61
CA ALA A 230 6.21 -13.08 18.98
C ALA A 230 6.95 -14.33 18.51
N TRP A 231 8.16 -14.18 17.96
CA TRP A 231 9.02 -15.29 17.54
C TRP A 231 10.48 -14.97 17.84
N GLU A 232 11.31 -16.01 17.80
CA GLU A 232 12.77 -15.87 17.90
C GLU A 232 13.42 -16.10 16.52
N GLY A 233 14.54 -15.43 16.27
CA GLY A 233 15.32 -15.58 15.04
C GLY A 233 15.16 -14.41 14.07
N ASN A 234 15.80 -14.53 12.90
CA ASN A 234 15.73 -13.53 11.83
C ASN A 234 14.83 -14.07 10.73
N HIS A 235 13.56 -14.25 11.08
CA HIS A 235 12.51 -14.68 10.18
C HIS A 235 11.49 -13.56 10.05
N ASP A 236 10.88 -13.47 8.88
CA ASP A 236 9.80 -12.54 8.61
C ASP A 236 8.48 -13.33 8.61
N ILE A 237 7.67 -13.11 9.64
CA ILE A 237 6.41 -13.79 9.85
C ILE A 237 5.34 -12.72 9.93
N ASP A 238 4.38 -12.83 9.02
CA ASP A 238 3.21 -12.00 8.98
C ASP A 238 2.03 -12.65 9.73
N PHE A 239 1.13 -11.79 10.15
CA PHE A 239 -0.06 -12.15 10.88
C PHE A 239 -1.27 -11.34 10.40
N TYR A 240 -2.36 -12.03 10.08
CA TYR A 240 -3.56 -11.40 9.54
C TYR A 240 -4.82 -11.90 10.25
N VAL A 241 -5.86 -11.06 10.22
CA VAL A 241 -7.22 -11.38 10.65
C VAL A 241 -8.13 -11.46 9.45
N PHE A 242 -8.95 -12.50 9.44
CA PHE A 242 -9.91 -12.79 8.39
C PHE A 242 -11.32 -12.89 8.96
N GLY A 243 -12.30 -12.43 8.20
CA GLY A 243 -13.72 -12.63 8.52
C GLY A 243 -14.17 -14.08 8.33
N ALA A 244 -15.42 -14.38 8.68
CA ALA A 244 -16.03 -15.71 8.50
C ALA A 244 -16.05 -16.18 7.03
N ASP A 245 -15.97 -15.24 6.09
CA ASP A 245 -15.89 -15.45 4.64
C ASP A 245 -14.44 -15.50 4.13
N ALA A 246 -13.47 -15.58 5.04
CA ALA A 246 -12.04 -15.38 4.85
C ALA A 246 -11.66 -14.31 3.83
N VAL A 247 -12.34 -13.16 3.95
CA VAL A 247 -11.83 -11.90 3.44
C VAL A 247 -10.88 -11.30 4.49
N PRO A 248 -9.67 -10.84 4.10
CA PRO A 248 -8.76 -10.20 5.03
C PRO A 248 -9.37 -8.89 5.56
N ILE A 249 -9.32 -8.69 6.87
CA ILE A 249 -9.81 -7.49 7.55
C ILE A 249 -8.65 -6.55 7.85
N THR A 250 -7.64 -7.07 8.53
CA THR A 250 -6.45 -6.34 8.97
C THR A 250 -5.29 -7.31 9.12
N GLY A 251 -4.08 -6.79 9.30
CA GLY A 251 -2.89 -7.58 9.57
C GLY A 251 -1.72 -6.68 9.95
N SER A 252 -0.64 -7.32 10.37
CA SER A 252 0.66 -6.70 10.55
C SER A 252 1.61 -7.29 9.51
N GLN A 253 2.52 -6.44 9.02
CA GLN A 253 3.54 -6.76 8.03
C GLN A 253 4.85 -6.04 8.39
N GLU A 254 5.23 -6.09 9.67
CA GLU A 254 6.43 -5.38 10.13
C GLU A 254 7.69 -6.15 9.75
N ALA A 255 8.41 -5.65 8.74
CA ALA A 255 9.61 -6.25 8.16
C ALA A 255 10.85 -6.37 9.08
N ASN A 256 10.74 -6.11 10.39
CA ASN A 256 11.90 -6.03 11.30
C ASN A 256 11.75 -6.85 12.59
N PRO A 257 12.41 -8.03 12.69
CA PRO A 257 12.60 -8.69 13.98
C PRO A 257 13.52 -7.85 14.91
N PRO A 258 13.32 -7.86 16.24
CA PRO A 258 12.56 -8.83 17.03
C PRO A 258 11.32 -8.24 17.76
N SER A 259 10.70 -7.16 17.26
CA SER A 259 9.62 -6.48 18.01
C SER A 259 8.34 -7.31 18.15
N GLY A 260 8.19 -8.38 17.36
CA GLY A 260 6.91 -9.07 17.22
C GLY A 260 5.92 -8.21 16.44
N GLU A 261 4.85 -8.83 15.99
CA GLU A 261 3.77 -8.15 15.32
C GLU A 261 2.64 -7.84 16.29
N SER A 262 1.92 -6.74 16.09
CA SER A 262 0.70 -6.49 16.84
C SER A 262 -0.32 -5.70 16.06
N PHE A 263 -1.61 -5.94 16.34
CA PHE A 263 -2.69 -5.10 15.85
C PHE A 263 -3.72 -4.90 16.95
N VAL A 264 -4.55 -3.87 16.78
CA VAL A 264 -5.74 -3.63 17.60
C VAL A 264 -6.88 -3.17 16.70
N GLU A 265 -8.01 -3.89 16.71
CA GLU A 265 -9.12 -3.65 15.78
C GLU A 265 -10.49 -3.84 16.47
N LEU A 266 -11.47 -2.99 16.14
CA LEU A 266 -12.85 -3.19 16.58
C LEU A 266 -13.57 -4.16 15.64
N LEU A 267 -13.86 -5.36 16.15
CA LEU A 267 -14.53 -6.41 15.39
C LEU A 267 -15.98 -6.56 15.86
N PRO A 268 -16.95 -6.59 14.93
CA PRO A 268 -18.33 -6.95 15.25
C PRO A 268 -18.48 -8.35 15.88
N ALA A 269 -19.65 -8.64 16.43
CA ALA A 269 -19.99 -10.02 16.80
C ALA A 269 -19.94 -10.94 15.57
N GLY A 270 -19.18 -12.04 15.63
CA GLY A 270 -18.97 -12.92 14.48
C GLY A 270 -17.94 -14.01 14.71
N ASP A 271 -17.73 -14.83 13.67
CA ASP A 271 -16.66 -15.82 13.60
C ASP A 271 -15.50 -15.22 12.80
N TYR A 272 -14.28 -15.48 13.25
CA TYR A 272 -13.05 -14.90 12.72
C TYR A 272 -11.94 -15.93 12.67
N TYR A 273 -10.95 -15.63 11.84
CA TYR A 273 -9.72 -16.41 11.76
C TYR A 273 -8.50 -15.53 11.95
N PHE A 274 -7.49 -16.08 12.61
CA PHE A 274 -6.12 -15.63 12.44
C PHE A 274 -5.41 -16.54 11.45
N ILE A 275 -4.49 -15.97 10.66
CA ILE A 275 -3.47 -16.72 9.93
C ILE A 275 -2.11 -16.19 10.33
N VAL A 276 -1.19 -17.10 10.61
CA VAL A 276 0.24 -16.83 10.75
C VAL A 276 0.94 -17.43 9.53
N THR A 277 1.71 -16.63 8.80
CA THR A 277 2.31 -17.03 7.52
C THR A 277 3.71 -16.43 7.39
N PRO A 278 4.68 -17.12 6.79
CA PRO A 278 5.95 -16.48 6.45
C PRO A 278 5.73 -15.43 5.34
N PHE A 279 6.42 -14.29 5.42
CA PHE A 279 6.37 -13.24 4.38
C PHE A 279 7.07 -13.70 3.08
N GLU A 280 8.22 -14.35 3.24
CA GLU A 280 9.02 -14.88 2.14
C GLU A 280 9.18 -16.40 2.26
N THR A 281 9.50 -17.05 1.14
CA THR A 281 9.88 -18.46 1.18
C THR A 281 11.04 -18.62 2.15
N LEU A 282 10.82 -19.38 3.22
CA LEU A 282 11.85 -19.67 4.21
C LEU A 282 12.94 -20.47 3.52
N ASP A 283 14.03 -19.80 3.14
CA ASP A 283 15.16 -20.40 2.43
C ASP A 283 15.60 -21.70 3.13
N ASP A 284 15.73 -22.76 2.32
CA ASP A 284 15.95 -24.16 2.72
C ASP A 284 17.36 -24.43 3.27
N ASP A 285 17.78 -23.66 4.28
CA ASP A 285 19.07 -23.83 4.95
C ASP A 285 19.05 -25.01 5.96
N GLY A 286 18.06 -25.89 5.88
CA GLY A 286 17.85 -26.97 6.85
C GLY A 286 17.56 -26.45 8.26
N ALA A 287 16.93 -25.27 8.35
CA ALA A 287 16.58 -24.63 9.60
C ALA A 287 15.55 -25.46 10.39
N ALA A 288 15.53 -25.28 11.70
CA ALA A 288 14.49 -25.84 12.55
C ALA A 288 13.19 -25.06 12.32
N ALA A 289 12.03 -25.68 12.60
CA ALA A 289 10.75 -24.99 12.58
C ALA A 289 10.81 -23.68 13.38
N ILE A 290 10.25 -22.61 12.83
CA ILE A 290 10.15 -21.30 13.48
C ILE A 290 9.06 -21.40 14.52
N THR A 291 9.46 -21.33 15.79
CA THR A 291 8.50 -21.31 16.90
C THR A 291 8.04 -19.88 17.15
N TYR A 292 6.73 -19.69 17.27
CA TYR A 292 6.14 -18.41 17.63
C TYR A 292 5.13 -18.57 18.78
N THR A 293 4.75 -17.46 19.39
CA THR A 293 3.69 -17.36 20.39
C THR A 293 2.67 -16.33 19.92
N LEU A 294 1.42 -16.77 19.76
CA LEU A 294 0.27 -15.93 19.44
C LEU A 294 -0.55 -15.67 20.69
N ARG A 295 -0.75 -14.39 21.02
CA ARG A 295 -1.64 -13.94 22.10
C ARG A 295 -2.64 -12.94 21.55
N ALA A 296 -3.93 -13.24 21.65
CA ALA A 296 -5.03 -12.33 21.36
C ALA A 296 -5.97 -12.18 22.54
N ASP A 297 -6.35 -10.95 22.85
CA ASP A 297 -7.32 -10.58 23.88
C ASP A 297 -8.48 -9.83 23.23
N ALA A 298 -9.68 -9.95 23.81
CA ALA A 298 -10.85 -9.18 23.40
C ALA A 298 -11.41 -8.42 24.60
N THR A 299 -11.74 -7.16 24.39
CA THR A 299 -12.31 -6.28 25.42
C THR A 299 -13.56 -5.60 24.88
N ASP A 300 -14.48 -5.25 25.79
CA ASP A 300 -15.65 -4.48 25.40
C ASP A 300 -15.18 -3.10 24.92
N PRO A 301 -15.68 -2.60 23.77
CA PRO A 301 -15.24 -1.34 23.23
C PRO A 301 -15.67 -0.20 24.15
N CYS A 302 -14.83 0.83 24.25
CA CYS A 302 -15.27 2.05 24.89
C CYS A 302 -16.41 2.68 24.07
N THR A 303 -17.40 3.26 24.76
CA THR A 303 -18.50 3.99 24.09
C THR A 303 -18.53 5.48 24.43
N ASP A 304 -17.77 5.86 25.46
CA ASP A 304 -17.55 7.21 25.93
C ASP A 304 -16.30 7.27 26.83
N ASN A 305 -15.82 8.47 27.15
CA ASN A 305 -14.66 8.64 28.04
C ASN A 305 -14.90 8.08 29.46
N ALA A 306 -16.16 7.88 29.87
CA ALA A 306 -16.47 7.29 31.18
C ALA A 306 -16.22 5.77 31.21
N SER A 307 -16.12 5.15 30.04
CA SER A 307 -15.72 3.75 29.86
C SER A 307 -14.22 3.54 30.07
N CYS A 308 -13.43 4.61 29.99
CA CYS A 308 -11.98 4.59 30.05
C CYS A 308 -11.44 4.91 31.46
N THR A 309 -10.36 4.27 31.86
CA THR A 309 -9.76 4.42 33.20
C THR A 309 -8.24 4.47 33.14
N GLY A 310 -7.61 5.16 34.08
CA GLY A 310 -6.15 5.30 34.11
C GLY A 310 -5.68 6.45 33.23
N ASP A 311 -4.48 6.31 32.66
CA ASP A 311 -3.85 7.34 31.81
C ASP A 311 -4.44 7.39 30.39
N ALA A 312 -5.13 6.33 29.97
CA ALA A 312 -5.95 6.29 28.76
C ALA A 312 -7.38 6.74 29.09
N GLY A 313 -7.60 8.06 29.21
CA GLY A 313 -8.87 8.65 29.65
C GLY A 313 -9.86 9.01 28.53
N ILE A 314 -9.44 8.91 27.27
CA ILE A 314 -10.23 9.32 26.10
C ILE A 314 -10.69 8.09 25.34
N CYS A 315 -11.97 8.07 24.94
CA CYS A 315 -12.52 7.00 24.12
C CYS A 315 -12.50 7.41 22.64
N ASP A 316 -11.70 6.70 21.84
CA ASP A 316 -11.85 6.67 20.40
C ASP A 316 -13.06 5.82 20.04
N VAL A 317 -14.22 6.46 19.88
CA VAL A 317 -15.47 5.77 19.53
C VAL A 317 -15.43 5.14 18.13
N ALA A 318 -14.51 5.54 17.26
CA ALA A 318 -14.38 4.95 15.93
C ALA A 318 -13.68 3.59 16.00
N THR A 319 -12.65 3.48 16.85
CA THR A 319 -11.87 2.24 17.03
C THR A 319 -12.27 1.46 18.29
N GLY A 320 -13.19 1.98 19.11
CA GLY A 320 -13.59 1.38 20.38
C GLY A 320 -12.47 1.33 21.42
N LEU A 321 -11.41 2.13 21.26
CA LEU A 321 -10.21 2.10 22.10
C LEU A 321 -10.16 3.23 23.13
N CYS A 322 -9.69 2.89 24.33
CA CYS A 322 -9.27 3.89 25.29
C CYS A 322 -7.83 4.31 24.96
N VAL A 323 -7.66 5.58 24.61
CA VAL A 323 -6.40 6.23 24.26
C VAL A 323 -6.10 7.35 25.26
N GLY A 324 -4.86 7.82 25.31
CA GLY A 324 -4.49 8.97 26.13
C GLY A 324 -5.04 10.29 25.56
N CYS A 325 -5.17 10.38 24.23
CA CYS A 325 -5.66 11.54 23.50
C CYS A 325 -6.06 11.16 22.07
N LEU A 326 -6.91 11.97 21.44
CA LEU A 326 -7.21 11.95 20.01
C LEU A 326 -6.67 13.18 19.28
N GLN A 327 -6.41 14.24 20.03
CA GLN A 327 -6.00 15.56 19.56
C GLN A 327 -5.30 16.30 20.71
N ASP A 328 -4.51 17.34 20.38
CA ASP A 328 -3.73 18.10 21.36
C ASP A 328 -4.60 18.73 22.47
N SER A 329 -5.84 19.10 22.14
CA SER A 329 -6.76 19.69 23.12
C SER A 329 -7.23 18.72 24.22
N ASP A 330 -7.04 17.41 24.03
CA ASP A 330 -7.34 16.40 25.05
C ASP A 330 -6.28 16.35 26.16
N CYS A 331 -5.16 17.03 25.95
CA CYS A 331 -4.01 16.99 26.82
C CYS A 331 -3.98 18.10 27.87
N ASP A 332 -2.87 18.25 28.58
CA ASP A 332 -2.67 19.30 29.58
C ASP A 332 -1.38 20.08 29.34
N ALA A 333 -1.20 21.20 30.04
CA ALA A 333 -0.04 22.08 29.84
C ALA A 333 1.32 21.45 30.22
N THR A 334 1.34 20.27 30.86
CA THR A 334 2.58 19.53 31.15
C THR A 334 2.95 18.59 30.00
N ASN A 335 1.97 18.14 29.22
CA ASN A 335 2.13 17.23 28.09
C ASN A 335 1.23 17.71 26.95
N PRO A 336 1.52 18.84 26.30
CA PRO A 336 0.52 19.60 25.54
C PRO A 336 0.19 19.02 24.16
N VAL A 337 0.85 17.94 23.74
CA VAL A 337 0.72 17.35 22.39
C VAL A 337 0.21 15.92 22.49
N CYS A 338 -0.67 15.54 21.58
CA CYS A 338 -1.06 14.15 21.39
C CYS A 338 -0.06 13.43 20.48
N ILE A 339 0.69 12.48 21.03
CA ILE A 339 1.77 11.77 20.34
C ILE A 339 1.33 10.34 20.05
N GLY A 340 1.62 9.86 18.84
CA GLY A 340 1.29 8.51 18.39
C GLY A 340 -0.08 8.42 17.72
N SER A 341 -0.52 7.19 17.42
CA SER A 341 -1.84 6.91 16.86
C SER A 341 -2.40 5.59 17.39
N GLY A 342 -3.70 5.38 17.24
CA GLY A 342 -4.39 4.18 17.73
C GLY A 342 -4.16 3.96 19.23
N ALA A 343 -3.95 2.70 19.63
CA ALA A 343 -3.76 2.33 21.03
C ALA A 343 -2.52 2.95 21.70
N ALA A 344 -1.55 3.45 20.92
CA ALA A 344 -0.34 4.08 21.42
C ALA A 344 -0.48 5.60 21.62
N ALA A 345 -1.59 6.21 21.19
CA ALA A 345 -1.80 7.64 21.31
C ALA A 345 -1.83 8.09 22.78
N ALA A 346 -0.93 9.00 23.15
CA ALA A 346 -0.80 9.49 24.51
C ALA A 346 -0.38 10.97 24.53
N CYS A 347 -0.82 11.70 25.57
CA CYS A 347 -0.33 13.06 25.79
C CYS A 347 1.15 13.01 26.20
N GLY A 348 1.96 13.78 25.49
CA GLY A 348 3.38 13.87 25.76
C GLY A 348 3.95 15.24 25.39
N ILE A 349 5.27 15.26 25.33
CA ILE A 349 6.11 16.38 24.95
C ILE A 349 6.82 15.93 23.67
N VAL A 350 6.86 16.79 22.66
CA VAL A 350 7.68 16.56 21.46
C VAL A 350 8.97 17.29 21.72
N ASP A 351 9.95 16.59 22.25
CA ASP A 351 11.28 17.15 22.56
C ASP A 351 12.28 16.58 21.56
N SER A 352 12.14 17.00 20.31
CA SER A 352 13.14 16.66 19.30
C SER A 352 14.43 17.47 19.53
N CYS A 353 14.35 18.58 20.28
CA CYS A 353 15.47 19.48 20.54
C CYS A 353 15.61 19.98 21.98
N VAL A 354 16.42 19.24 22.73
CA VAL A 354 16.84 19.64 24.08
C VAL A 354 17.65 20.96 24.07
N ASP A 355 17.25 21.94 24.88
CA ASP A 355 17.94 23.22 25.15
C ASP A 355 17.90 24.26 23.99
N ASP A 356 16.89 24.21 23.11
CA ASP A 356 16.62 25.30 22.18
C ASP A 356 16.19 26.61 22.88
N ASP A 357 15.27 26.65 23.84
CA ASP A 357 14.79 27.88 24.48
C ASP A 357 14.68 27.88 26.03
N ALA A 358 13.96 28.84 26.63
CA ALA A 358 13.84 28.97 28.09
C ALA A 358 12.54 28.35 28.65
N ASN A 359 11.61 27.98 27.79
CA ASN A 359 10.30 27.42 28.08
C ASN A 359 10.07 26.04 27.43
N GLU A 360 11.15 25.39 26.98
CA GLU A 360 11.33 23.95 26.78
C GLU A 360 10.19 23.09 27.30
N HIS A 361 9.58 22.34 26.37
CA HIS A 361 8.50 21.37 26.56
C HIS A 361 7.11 21.96 26.84
N GLY A 362 7.06 23.22 27.27
CA GLY A 362 5.79 23.89 27.58
C GLY A 362 5.06 24.26 26.30
N ASP A 363 5.76 24.70 25.27
CA ASP A 363 5.16 25.32 24.10
C ASP A 363 5.04 24.41 22.87
N ASP A 364 5.27 23.11 22.97
CA ASP A 364 5.11 22.18 21.83
C ASP A 364 3.65 22.04 21.35
N GLY A 365 2.70 22.49 22.18
CA GLY A 365 1.27 22.45 21.92
C GLY A 365 0.53 23.71 22.41
N ALA A 366 -0.67 23.93 21.86
CA ALA A 366 -1.47 25.12 22.16
C ALA A 366 -1.79 25.31 23.65
N LEU A 367 -1.87 24.22 24.43
CA LEU A 367 -2.23 24.26 25.86
C LEU A 367 -1.12 24.75 26.78
N GLY A 368 0.15 24.63 26.38
CA GLY A 368 1.27 25.21 27.13
C GLY A 368 1.93 26.39 26.42
N ALA A 369 1.29 26.91 25.36
CA ALA A 369 1.74 28.02 24.56
C ALA A 369 2.23 29.24 25.37
N ASN A 370 3.36 29.78 24.94
CA ASN A 370 4.00 30.96 25.52
C ASN A 370 3.15 32.22 25.34
N THR A 371 2.86 32.96 26.40
CA THR A 371 2.04 34.18 26.30
C THR A 371 2.83 35.38 25.76
N LEU A 372 2.47 35.86 24.57
CA LEU A 372 2.99 37.07 23.97
C LEU A 372 2.24 38.31 24.48
N THR A 373 3.01 39.36 24.78
CA THR A 373 2.48 40.70 24.95
C THR A 373 2.51 41.43 23.61
N VAL A 374 1.35 41.85 23.10
CA VAL A 374 1.24 42.61 21.83
C VAL A 374 2.22 43.79 21.81
N ALA A 375 2.89 43.97 20.67
CA ALA A 375 3.96 44.93 20.41
C ALA A 375 5.24 44.72 21.23
N THR A 376 5.44 43.53 21.80
CA THR A 376 6.69 43.10 22.43
C THR A 376 7.29 41.97 21.61
N GLU A 377 8.57 42.13 21.24
CA GLU A 377 9.35 41.08 20.61
C GLU A 377 9.78 40.05 21.64
N VAL A 378 9.61 38.77 21.31
CA VAL A 378 10.08 37.63 22.11
C VAL A 378 11.14 36.89 21.30
N SER A 379 12.22 36.49 21.97
CA SER A 379 13.29 35.66 21.39
C SER A 379 13.15 34.23 21.86
N ALA A 380 13.29 33.28 20.94
CA ALA A 380 13.25 31.85 21.18
C ALA A 380 14.24 31.15 20.23
N LYS A 381 14.35 29.82 20.33
CA LYS A 381 14.99 29.02 19.30
C LYS A 381 14.08 27.87 18.94
N ILE A 382 14.26 27.35 17.74
CA ILE A 382 13.57 26.17 17.23
C ILE A 382 14.57 25.35 16.43
N CYS A 383 14.34 24.06 16.27
CA CYS A 383 15.09 23.24 15.34
C CYS A 383 14.19 22.56 14.31
N THR A 384 14.79 21.98 13.28
CA THR A 384 14.10 21.01 12.44
C THR A 384 14.29 19.61 12.98
N ASP A 385 13.19 18.87 13.12
CA ASP A 385 13.22 17.42 13.07
C ASP A 385 12.79 16.91 11.68
N GLU A 386 13.16 15.68 11.33
CA GLU A 386 12.77 15.07 10.05
C GLU A 386 11.25 14.75 9.98
N ASP A 387 10.54 14.81 11.11
CA ASP A 387 9.15 14.37 11.27
C ASP A 387 8.14 15.54 11.33
N ALA A 388 8.61 16.79 11.25
CA ALA A 388 7.88 18.05 11.40
C ALA A 388 6.99 18.14 12.67
N LEU A 389 7.38 17.47 13.75
CA LEU A 389 6.61 17.44 15.00
C LEU A 389 6.95 18.64 15.89
N GLU A 390 8.23 19.04 15.93
CA GLU A 390 8.69 20.22 16.68
C GLU A 390 7.96 21.51 16.26
N ALA A 391 7.46 22.28 17.24
CA ALA A 391 6.82 23.57 16.99
C ALA A 391 6.67 24.41 18.25
N ASP A 392 6.98 25.70 18.17
CA ASP A 392 6.77 26.62 19.30
C ASP A 392 5.40 27.28 19.18
N TRP A 393 4.57 27.08 20.19
CA TRP A 393 3.26 27.70 20.29
C TRP A 393 3.27 28.95 21.16
N TYR A 394 2.59 29.96 20.66
CA TYR A 394 2.39 31.22 21.36
C TYR A 394 0.92 31.54 21.48
N THR A 395 0.54 32.25 22.54
CA THR A 395 -0.81 32.79 22.73
C THR A 395 -0.78 34.30 22.94
N PHE A 396 -1.76 35.02 22.41
CA PHE A 396 -1.96 36.44 22.69
C PHE A 396 -3.44 36.78 22.80
N THR A 397 -3.77 37.89 23.48
CA THR A 397 -5.16 38.32 23.66
C THR A 397 -5.39 39.69 23.04
N LEU A 398 -6.51 39.83 22.32
CA LEU A 398 -7.01 41.09 21.79
C LEU A 398 -8.25 41.55 22.58
N ASP A 399 -8.20 42.79 23.09
CA ASP A 399 -9.31 43.39 23.85
C ASP A 399 -10.52 43.78 22.96
N ALA A 400 -10.30 43.93 21.66
CA ALA A 400 -11.30 44.30 20.66
C ALA A 400 -10.91 43.69 19.30
N ASP A 401 -11.88 43.60 18.38
CA ASP A 401 -11.61 43.23 16.99
C ASP A 401 -10.53 44.16 16.42
N ALA A 402 -9.50 43.59 15.82
CA ALA A 402 -8.34 44.32 15.34
C ALA A 402 -7.78 43.68 14.06
N THR A 403 -7.02 44.47 13.32
CA THR A 403 -6.15 43.97 12.25
C THR A 403 -4.73 43.91 12.80
N VAL A 404 -4.07 42.77 12.67
CA VAL A 404 -2.73 42.55 13.21
C VAL A 404 -1.73 42.20 12.12
N THR A 405 -0.46 42.47 12.43
CA THR A 405 0.70 41.98 11.69
C THR A 405 1.52 41.07 12.60
N VAL A 406 1.76 39.83 12.16
CA VAL A 406 2.67 38.88 12.80
C VAL A 406 3.97 38.84 12.02
N THR A 407 5.11 38.87 12.71
CA THR A 407 6.44 38.89 12.10
C THR A 407 7.37 37.96 12.84
N ALA A 408 7.96 37.00 12.11
CA ALA A 408 9.04 36.13 12.60
C ALA A 408 10.35 36.51 11.90
N THR A 409 11.45 36.63 12.64
CA THR A 409 12.78 36.96 12.11
C THR A 409 13.79 35.99 12.68
N TRP A 410 14.71 35.46 11.88
CA TRP A 410 15.70 34.48 12.36
C TRP A 410 17.13 34.87 11.98
N THR A 411 18.10 34.15 12.54
CA THR A 411 19.52 34.51 12.42
C THR A 411 20.28 33.75 11.34
N ASP A 412 19.87 32.53 11.01
CA ASP A 412 20.53 31.66 10.02
C ASP A 412 19.95 31.87 8.61
N PRO A 413 20.75 32.29 7.61
CA PRO A 413 20.25 32.49 6.25
C PRO A 413 19.89 31.21 5.48
N ASP A 414 20.32 30.04 5.96
CA ASP A 414 20.03 28.74 5.35
C ASP A 414 18.80 28.07 6.01
N THR A 415 18.18 28.73 6.99
CA THR A 415 16.94 28.26 7.64
C THR A 415 15.71 28.93 7.04
N ASP A 416 14.60 28.19 6.99
CA ASP A 416 13.27 28.62 6.62
C ASP A 416 12.31 28.42 7.81
N ILE A 417 11.75 29.51 8.34
CA ILE A 417 10.78 29.46 9.45
C ILE A 417 9.41 29.86 8.95
N ASP A 418 8.48 28.93 9.11
CA ASP A 418 7.06 29.13 8.85
C ASP A 418 6.31 29.43 10.15
N PHE A 419 5.17 30.10 10.04
CA PHE A 419 4.20 30.13 11.12
C PHE A 419 2.75 30.14 10.64
N ARG A 420 1.85 29.74 11.54
CA ARG A 420 0.39 29.78 11.33
C ARG A 420 -0.28 30.51 12.47
N VAL A 421 -1.31 31.30 12.16
CA VAL A 421 -2.12 32.04 13.13
C VAL A 421 -3.49 31.37 13.23
N TYR A 422 -3.97 31.17 14.45
CA TYR A 422 -5.25 30.52 14.76
C TYR A 422 -6.10 31.41 15.66
N GLU A 423 -7.41 31.29 15.52
CA GLU A 423 -8.35 31.79 16.52
C GLU A 423 -8.40 30.84 17.74
N ALA A 424 -9.32 31.07 18.68
CA ALA A 424 -9.47 30.26 19.87
C ALA A 424 -9.80 28.78 19.59
N ASP A 425 -10.46 28.49 18.47
CA ASP A 425 -10.75 27.14 17.99
C ASP A 425 -9.70 26.70 16.96
N ILE A 426 -8.60 26.12 17.44
CA ILE A 426 -7.47 25.72 16.57
C ILE A 426 -7.86 24.65 15.54
N GLU A 427 -8.89 23.85 15.84
CA GLU A 427 -9.42 22.80 14.96
C GLU A 427 -10.17 23.37 13.75
N ALA A 428 -10.60 24.64 13.80
CA ALA A 428 -11.17 25.33 12.65
C ALA A 428 -10.12 25.64 11.55
N GLY A 429 -8.85 25.42 11.84
CA GLY A 429 -7.72 25.70 10.96
C GLY A 429 -7.13 27.09 11.13
N SER A 430 -5.97 27.32 10.49
CA SER A 430 -5.28 28.61 10.56
C SER A 430 -6.00 29.69 9.76
N VAL A 431 -6.15 30.88 10.33
CA VAL A 431 -6.74 32.06 9.68
C VAL A 431 -5.73 32.88 8.87
N ALA A 432 -4.43 32.70 9.14
CA ALA A 432 -3.34 33.26 8.36
C ALA A 432 -2.07 32.40 8.50
N SER A 433 -1.12 32.59 7.60
CA SER A 433 0.20 31.95 7.67
C SER A 433 1.27 32.89 7.15
N GLY A 434 2.48 32.72 7.67
CA GLY A 434 3.72 33.10 7.01
C GLY A 434 4.42 31.83 6.56
N SER A 435 4.75 31.74 5.26
CA SER A 435 5.34 30.53 4.67
C SER A 435 6.17 30.81 3.42
N SER A 436 6.99 31.86 3.47
CA SER A 436 7.90 32.23 2.39
C SER A 436 9.33 31.97 2.82
N THR A 437 10.25 31.91 1.87
CA THR A 437 11.69 31.78 2.18
C THR A 437 12.32 33.12 2.60
N ASP A 438 11.52 34.18 2.81
CA ASP A 438 12.02 35.52 3.10
C ASP A 438 12.22 35.70 4.60
N ASN A 439 13.34 36.30 4.99
CA ASN A 439 13.59 36.73 6.37
C ASN A 439 13.54 38.26 6.45
N PRO A 440 12.53 38.87 7.11
CA PRO A 440 11.55 38.24 7.99
C PRO A 440 10.35 37.62 7.27
N GLU A 441 9.75 36.61 7.91
CA GLU A 441 8.46 36.04 7.52
C GLU A 441 7.32 36.91 8.10
N VAL A 442 6.31 37.23 7.28
CA VAL A 442 5.29 38.23 7.64
C VAL A 442 3.88 37.84 7.18
N ALA A 443 2.95 37.82 8.13
CA ALA A 443 1.51 37.78 7.88
C ALA A 443 0.90 39.11 8.31
N ALA A 444 0.67 40.01 7.35
CA ALA A 444 0.15 41.36 7.60
C ALA A 444 -1.35 41.46 7.26
N GLY A 445 -2.06 42.37 7.94
CA GLY A 445 -3.46 42.64 7.64
C GLY A 445 -4.43 41.55 8.11
N VAL A 446 -4.05 40.76 9.11
CA VAL A 446 -4.85 39.64 9.63
C VAL A 446 -5.99 40.19 10.48
N ALA A 447 -7.23 40.10 10.01
CA ALA A 447 -8.40 40.54 10.76
C ALA A 447 -8.81 39.46 11.79
N LEU A 448 -8.70 39.79 13.07
CA LEU A 448 -8.99 38.90 14.19
C LEU A 448 -10.07 39.51 15.09
N THR A 449 -10.95 38.67 15.63
CA THR A 449 -11.93 39.10 16.63
C THR A 449 -11.29 39.33 18.00
N ALA A 450 -11.97 40.06 18.87
CA ALA A 450 -11.61 40.12 20.29
C ALA A 450 -11.55 38.69 20.90
N GLY A 451 -10.51 38.38 21.66
CA GLY A 451 -10.33 37.04 22.23
C GLY A 451 -8.88 36.58 22.30
N VAL A 452 -8.72 35.30 22.62
CA VAL A 452 -7.44 34.58 22.64
C VAL A 452 -7.15 34.03 21.25
N HIS A 453 -5.91 34.15 20.81
CA HIS A 453 -5.40 33.66 19.54
C HIS A 453 -4.11 32.89 19.76
N PHE A 454 -3.75 32.03 18.80
CA PHE A 454 -2.54 31.22 18.86
C PHE A 454 -1.65 31.44 17.63
N ILE A 455 -0.35 31.26 17.80
CA ILE A 455 0.62 31.21 16.71
C ILE A 455 1.41 29.92 16.87
N LYS A 456 1.52 29.13 15.81
CA LYS A 456 2.39 27.95 15.75
C LYS A 456 3.56 28.28 14.86
N VAL A 457 4.78 28.28 15.40
CA VAL A 457 6.03 28.51 14.66
C VAL A 457 6.69 27.17 14.38
N ARG A 458 7.26 26.99 13.20
CA ARG A 458 7.95 25.76 12.78
C ARG A 458 9.17 26.08 11.93
N ALA A 459 10.24 25.33 12.10
CA ALA A 459 11.32 25.32 11.10
C ALA A 459 10.93 24.37 9.97
N TYR A 460 10.79 24.88 8.74
CA TYR A 460 10.47 24.07 7.56
C TYR A 460 11.72 23.41 6.98
N GLU A 461 12.83 24.15 6.92
CA GLU A 461 14.14 23.67 6.48
C GLU A 461 15.21 24.30 7.38
N SER A 462 16.02 23.52 8.08
CA SER A 462 17.12 24.03 8.90
C SER A 462 18.23 22.98 9.02
N PRO A 463 19.51 23.37 8.98
CA PRO A 463 20.61 22.45 9.26
C PRO A 463 20.82 22.18 10.77
N GLY A 464 19.98 22.74 11.65
CA GLY A 464 20.05 22.57 13.10
C GLY A 464 19.14 23.54 13.87
N THR A 465 19.51 23.84 15.12
CA THR A 465 18.81 24.82 15.97
C THR A 465 19.07 26.26 15.49
N VAL A 466 18.02 27.06 15.35
CA VAL A 466 18.05 28.46 14.90
C VAL A 466 17.47 29.40 15.96
N ASP A 467 18.18 30.50 16.27
CA ASP A 467 17.60 31.59 17.06
C ASP A 467 16.65 32.43 16.19
N TYR A 468 15.46 32.73 16.72
CA TYR A 468 14.47 33.59 16.07
C TYR A 468 13.78 34.55 17.05
N THR A 469 13.09 35.54 16.51
CA THR A 469 12.19 36.43 17.23
C THR A 469 10.80 36.43 16.62
N ILE A 470 9.78 36.57 17.47
CA ILE A 470 8.37 36.68 17.07
C ILE A 470 7.76 37.94 17.67
N ASN A 471 6.92 38.64 16.90
CA ASN A 471 6.20 39.83 17.34
C ASN A 471 4.80 39.89 16.70
N VAL A 472 3.82 40.36 17.48
CA VAL A 472 2.46 40.68 17.02
C VAL A 472 2.21 42.16 17.23
N THR A 473 1.89 42.90 16.18
CA THR A 473 1.51 44.33 16.27
C THR A 473 0.07 44.55 15.78
N ILE A 474 -0.59 45.60 16.28
CA ILE A 474 -1.91 46.04 15.80
C ILE A 474 -1.68 47.16 14.77
N ASP A 475 -2.34 47.06 13.62
CA ASP A 475 -2.20 47.97 12.47
C ASP A 475 -2.89 49.36 12.66
#